data_AF-A0A1R1XCN7-F1
#
_entry.id   AF-A0A1R1XCN7-F1
#
_cell.length_a   1.000
_cell.length_b   1.000
_cell.length_c   1.000
_cell.angle_alpha   90.00
_cell.angle_beta   90.00
_cell.angle_gamma   90.00
#
_symmetry.space_group_name_H-M   'P 1'
#
loop_
_entity.id
_entity.type
_entity.pdbx_description
1 polymer ?
#
loop_
_entity_poly.entity_id
_entity_poly.type
_entity_poly.pdbx_seq_one_letter_code
_entity_poly.pdbx_strand_id
1 'polypeptide(L)' 'MSSDNFINILVSANLEHLLPGLNSIGIHGYDSLAKLHYNDYKKVGAVSSQDQEQLFELIQYLRKELQIFDTPEKTYSD' A
#
# COMPACT_ATOMS: atom_id res chain seq x y z
N MET A 1 -13.86 9.50 -5.89
CA MET A 1 -12.79 10.25 -5.19
C MET A 1 -11.73 10.60 -6.21
N SER A 2 -11.27 11.86 -6.31
CA SER A 2 -10.30 12.27 -7.36
C SER A 2 -8.90 11.73 -7.06
N SER A 3 -8.07 11.65 -8.09
CA SER A 3 -6.66 11.23 -8.04
C SER A 3 -5.81 12.06 -7.07
N ASP A 4 -6.20 13.31 -6.78
CA ASP A 4 -5.52 14.21 -5.84
C ASP A 4 -5.52 13.65 -4.41
N ASN A 5 -6.57 12.92 -4.05
CA ASN A 5 -6.67 12.28 -2.75
C ASN A 5 -5.66 11.11 -2.59
N PHE A 6 -5.30 10.42 -3.68
CA PHE A 6 -4.35 9.30 -3.64
C PHE A 6 -2.93 9.76 -3.32
N ILE A 7 -2.46 10.82 -3.96
CA ILE A 7 -1.12 11.36 -3.68
C ILE A 7 -1.07 11.91 -2.25
N ASN A 8 -2.12 12.60 -1.81
CA ASN A 8 -2.18 13.19 -0.47
C ASN A 8 -2.06 12.15 0.65
N ILE A 9 -2.63 10.95 0.49
CA ILE A 9 -2.51 9.90 1.52
C ILE A 9 -1.09 9.34 1.57
N LEU A 10 -0.43 9.19 0.42
CA LEU A 10 0.96 8.73 0.34
C LEU A 10 1.90 9.75 1.00
N VAL A 11 1.71 11.04 0.70
CA VAL A 11 2.47 12.13 1.35
C VAL A 11 2.26 12.12 2.86
N SER A 12 1.02 11.94 3.32
CA SER A 12 0.71 11.89 4.75
C SER A 12 1.34 10.69 5.47
N ALA A 13 1.61 9.62 4.72
CA ALA A 13 2.32 8.42 5.20
C ALA A 13 3.84 8.49 4.95
N ASN A 14 4.36 9.54 4.33
CA ASN A 14 5.76 9.67 3.90
C ASN A 14 6.19 8.56 2.91
N LEU A 15 5.32 8.26 1.94
CA LEU A 15 5.44 7.19 0.93
C LEU A 15 5.32 7.70 -0.51
N GLU A 16 5.31 9.02 -0.75
CA GLU A 16 5.17 9.60 -2.08
C GLU A 16 6.30 9.21 -3.04
N HIS A 17 7.48 8.86 -2.51
CA HIS A 17 8.60 8.35 -3.29
C HIS A 17 8.31 6.98 -3.92
N LEU A 18 7.30 6.25 -3.42
CA LEU A 18 6.87 4.97 -3.99
C LEU A 18 5.96 5.12 -5.20
N LEU A 19 5.46 6.32 -5.50
CA LEU A 19 4.51 6.58 -6.58
C LEU A 19 4.95 6.02 -7.94
N PRO A 20 6.23 6.17 -8.38
CA PRO A 20 6.68 5.58 -9.64
C PRO A 20 6.59 4.04 -9.63
N GLY A 21 6.92 3.40 -8.51
CA GLY A 21 6.86 1.95 -8.34
C GLY A 21 5.42 1.43 -8.27
N LEU A 22 4.53 2.16 -7.60
CA LEU A 22 3.10 1.86 -7.57
C LEU A 22 2.49 1.95 -8.99
N ASN A 23 2.79 3.03 -9.71
CA ASN A 23 2.32 3.20 -11.09
C ASN A 23 2.86 2.12 -12.04
N SER A 24 4.10 1.66 -11.87
CA SER A 24 4.70 0.65 -12.75
C SER A 24 4.03 -0.73 -12.66
N ILE A 25 3.35 -1.02 -11.54
CA ILE A 25 2.58 -2.24 -11.34
C ILE A 25 1.06 -2.03 -11.43
N GLY A 26 0.62 -0.86 -11.92
CA GLY A 26 -0.79 -0.57 -12.18
C GLY A 26 -1.59 -0.10 -10.97
N ILE A 27 -0.94 0.38 -9.90
CA ILE A 27 -1.61 0.95 -8.73
C ILE A 27 -1.77 2.45 -8.90
N HIS A 28 -3.01 2.89 -9.13
CA HIS A 28 -3.34 4.28 -9.45
C HIS A 28 -4.37 4.90 -8.48
N GLY A 29 -4.76 4.17 -7.42
CA GLY A 29 -5.77 4.64 -6.48
C GLY A 29 -5.94 3.73 -5.26
N TYR A 30 -6.84 4.12 -4.36
CA TYR A 30 -7.08 3.45 -3.08
C TYR A 30 -7.47 1.99 -3.23
N ASP A 31 -8.40 1.66 -4.14
CA ASP A 31 -8.86 0.28 -4.33
C ASP A 31 -7.73 -0.64 -4.79
N SER A 32 -6.87 -0.16 -5.69
CA SER A 32 -5.70 -0.90 -6.17
C SER A 32 -4.60 -1.00 -5.10
N LEU A 33 -4.41 0.05 -4.29
CA LEU A 33 -3.42 0.05 -3.22
C LEU A 33 -3.83 -0.88 -2.08
N ALA A 34 -5.11 -0.90 -1.70
CA ALA A 34 -5.62 -1.79 -0.66
C ALA A 34 -5.41 -3.27 -0.98
N LYS A 35 -5.31 -3.63 -2.27
CA LYS A 35 -5.04 -4.99 -2.76
C LYS A 35 -3.56 -5.34 -2.85
N LEU A 36 -2.66 -4.39 -2.59
CA LEU A 36 -1.23 -4.67 -2.63
C LEU A 36 -0.85 -5.70 -1.55
N HIS A 37 -0.11 -6.73 -1.95
CA HIS A 37 0.38 -7.77 -1.05
C HIS A 37 1.77 -7.42 -0.53
N TYR A 38 2.10 -7.90 0.68
CA TYR A 38 3.41 -7.69 1.30
C TYR A 38 4.58 -8.10 0.39
N ASN A 39 4.41 -9.18 -0.37
CA ASN A 39 5.42 -9.67 -1.32
C ASN A 39 5.75 -8.68 -2.47
N ASP A 40 4.87 -7.72 -2.73
CA ASP A 40 5.04 -6.72 -3.78
C ASP A 40 5.65 -5.41 -3.27
N TYR A 41 5.84 -5.25 -1.96
CA TYR A 41 6.34 -4.00 -1.36
C TYR A 41 7.72 -3.62 -1.91
N LYS A 42 8.61 -4.60 -2.04
CA LYS A 42 9.94 -4.39 -2.63
C LYS A 42 9.87 -4.02 -4.11
N LYS A 43 8.85 -4.48 -4.84
CA LYS A 43 8.65 -4.16 -6.27
C LYS A 43 8.25 -2.71 -6.47
N VAL A 44 7.54 -2.12 -5.51
CA VAL A 44 7.11 -0.72 -5.56
C VAL A 44 8.13 0.25 -4.94
N GLY A 45 9.26 -0.25 -4.45
CA GLY A 45 10.36 0.55 -3.90
C GLY A 45 10.42 0.62 -2.37
N ALA A 46 9.48 -0.02 -1.65
CA ALA A 46 9.50 -0.08 -0.19
C ALA A 46 10.54 -1.11 0.32
N VAL A 47 11.81 -0.73 0.23
CA VAL A 47 12.95 -1.60 0.58
C VAL A 47 13.32 -1.50 2.06
N SER A 48 13.08 -0.36 2.69
CA SER A 48 13.38 -0.13 4.11
C SER A 48 12.29 -0.76 4.99
N SER A 49 12.65 -1.19 6.21
CA SER A 49 11.65 -1.70 7.16
C SER A 49 10.60 -0.64 7.51
N GLN A 50 11.01 0.64 7.59
CA GLN A 50 10.12 1.76 7.84
C GLN A 50 9.10 1.94 6.72
N ASP A 51 9.53 1.92 5.46
CA ASP A 51 8.63 2.03 4.30
C ASP A 51 7.64 0.87 4.27
N GLN A 52 8.11 -0.35 4.57
CA GLN A 52 7.25 -1.53 4.60
C GLN A 52 6.21 -1.45 5.71
N GLU A 53 6.59 -0.96 6.90
CA GLU A 53 5.68 -0.78 8.02
C GLU A 53 4.64 0.31 7.73
N GLN A 54 5.07 1.48 7.27
CA GLN A 54 4.17 2.58 6.89
C GLN A 54 3.22 2.19 5.75
N LEU A 55 3.72 1.48 4.73
CA LEU A 55 2.90 0.99 3.63
C LEU A 55 1.90 -0.05 4.10
N PHE A 56 2.29 -0.94 5.03
CA PHE A 56 1.39 -1.90 5.66
C PHE A 56 0.28 -1.21 6.44
N GLU A 57 0.60 -0.27 7.32
CA GLU A 57 -0.40 0.47 8.10
C GLU A 57 -1.39 1.19 7.20
N LEU A 58 -0.90 1.87 6.16
CA LEU A 58 -1.73 2.54 5.17
C LEU A 58 -2.69 1.56 4.46
N ILE A 59 -2.19 0.39 4.04
CA ILE A 59 -3.01 -0.63 3.39
C ILE A 59 -4.07 -1.20 4.35
N GLN A 60 -3.72 -1.47 5.60
CA GLN A 60 -4.69 -1.94 6.60
C GLN A 60 -5.77 -0.90 6.87
N TYR A 61 -5.39 0.38 6.98
CA TYR A 61 -6.33 1.48 7.11
C TYR A 61 -7.30 1.53 5.91
N LEU A 62 -6.77 1.51 4.68
CA LEU A 62 -7.60 1.53 3.47
C LEU A 62 -8.54 0.32 3.37
N ARG A 63 -8.06 -0.88 3.72
CA ARG A 63 -8.90 -2.09 3.74
C ARG A 63 -10.07 -1.94 4.71
N LYS A 64 -9.83 -1.39 5.89
CA LYS A 64 -10.88 -1.14 6.88
C LYS A 64 -11.92 -0.14 6.37
N GLU A 65 -11.47 0.99 5.82
CA GLU A 65 -12.37 2.03 5.29
C GLU A 65 -13.20 1.54 4.09
N LEU A 66 -12.58 0.75 3.21
CA LEU A 66 -13.24 0.18 2.02
C LEU A 66 -14.01 -1.11 2.32
N GLN A 67 -14.03 -1.59 3.57
CA GLN A 67 -14.65 -2.86 3.98
C GLN A 67 -14.13 -4.07 3.18
N ILE A 68 -12.84 -4.05 2.85
CA ILE A 68 -12.14 -5.15 2.18
C ILE A 68 -11.60 -6.08 3.26
N PHE A 69 -12.26 -7.21 3.46
CA PHE A 69 -11.86 -8.25 4.41
C PHE A 69 -10.98 -9.32 3.73
N ASP A 70 -9.97 -8.91 2.96
CA ASP A 70 -8.96 -9.86 2.51
C ASP A 70 -8.06 -10.20 3.70
N THR A 71 -8.20 -11.42 4.19
CA THR A 71 -7.41 -11.99 5.28
C THR A 71 -5.95 -12.00 4.86
N PRO A 72 -5.04 -11.33 5.57
CA PRO A 72 -3.62 -11.55 5.32
C PRO A 72 -3.31 -12.98 5.77
N GLU A 73 -3.04 -13.88 4.83
CA GLU A 73 -2.24 -15.08 5.14
C GLU A 73 -0.87 -14.60 5.61
N LYS A 74 -0.76 -14.33 6.92
CA LYS A 74 0.50 -14.45 7.64
C LYS A 74 0.69 -15.94 7.86
N THR A 75 1.26 -16.63 6.87
CA THR A 75 1.69 -18.01 7.05
C THR A 75 2.89 -17.98 7.99
N TYR A 76 2.64 -17.96 9.30
CA TYR A 76 3.63 -18.43 10.27
C TYR A 76 3.78 -19.92 10.02
N SER A 77 4.86 -20.28 9.32
CA SER A 77 5.29 -21.67 9.25
C SER A 77 6.06 -21.95 10.55
N ASP A 78 5.45 -22.73 11.43
CA ASP A 78 6.17 -23.50 12.48
C ASP A 78 6.96 -24.64 11.83
#